data_AF-A0A938GUP6-F1
#
_entry.id   AF-A0A938GUP6-F1
#
_cell.length_a   1.000
_cell.length_b   1.000
_cell.length_c   1.000
_cell.angle_alpha   90.00
_cell.angle_beta   90.00
_cell.angle_gamma   90.00
#
_symmetry.space_group_name_H-M   'P 1'
#
loop_
_entity.id
_entity.type
_entity.pdbx_description
1 polymer ?
#
loop_
_entity_poly.entity_id
_entity_poly.type
_entity_poly.pdbx_seq_one_letter_code
_entity_poly.pdbx_strand_id
1 'polypeptide(L)'
;MKPHRAPPSLLLRSSSPWLAVGAAALLFVPAELRAEWRQSDSTIGWVSGGKVVWQFSFDITKGKAFFHPITAGGAASLTNYRPADHPWHYALWFSWKYINGVNYWEEDRQTGRAGGRTGWAPPRI
;
A
#
# COMPACT_ATOMS: atom_id res chain seq x y z
N MET A 1 -2.12 83.01 52.39
CA MET A 1 -2.36 81.56 52.58
C MET A 1 -1.46 80.79 51.62
N LYS A 2 -0.81 79.73 52.12
CA LYS A 2 0.25 78.93 51.47
C LYS A 2 -0.22 78.22 50.19
N PRO A 3 0.69 77.90 49.25
CA PRO A 3 0.38 77.15 48.03
C PRO A 3 0.35 75.64 48.33
N HIS A 4 -0.52 74.89 47.67
CA HIS A 4 -0.42 73.42 47.64
C HIS A 4 -0.49 72.91 46.21
N ARG A 5 0.66 72.39 45.76
CA ARG A 5 0.87 71.51 44.62
C ARG A 5 0.99 70.08 45.16
N ALA A 6 0.39 69.10 44.48
CA ALA A 6 0.84 67.71 44.26
C ALA A 6 -0.36 66.80 43.88
N PRO A 7 -0.17 65.63 43.24
CA PRO A 7 0.87 65.19 42.28
C PRO A 7 0.25 64.60 40.98
N PRO A 8 1.06 64.22 39.97
CA PRO A 8 0.55 63.55 38.77
C PRO A 8 0.26 62.06 39.05
N SER A 9 -0.92 61.57 38.63
CA SER A 9 -1.23 60.14 38.62
C SER A 9 -0.67 59.48 37.36
N LEU A 10 0.47 58.83 37.53
CA LEU A 10 1.04 57.86 36.60
C LEU A 10 0.16 56.60 36.62
N LEU A 11 -0.71 56.42 35.63
CA LEU A 11 -1.33 55.12 35.36
C LEU A 11 -0.61 54.45 34.20
N LEU A 12 0.48 53.76 34.53
CA LEU A 12 1.06 52.72 33.72
C LEU A 12 0.11 51.51 33.75
N ARG A 13 -0.75 51.36 32.74
CA ARG A 13 -1.40 50.07 32.47
C ARG A 13 -0.77 49.44 31.24
N SER A 14 0.22 48.60 31.57
CA SER A 14 0.59 47.41 30.83
C SER A 14 -0.64 46.65 30.34
N SER A 15 -0.68 46.34 29.05
CA SER A 15 -0.97 44.99 28.55
C SER A 15 -0.90 44.96 27.02
N SER A 16 0.30 44.75 26.47
CA SER A 16 0.43 44.00 25.23
C SER A 16 0.90 42.61 25.59
N PRO A 17 0.11 41.58 25.27
CA PRO A 17 0.72 40.30 24.98
C PRO A 17 0.02 39.66 23.75
N TRP A 18 0.79 39.64 22.66
CA TRP A 18 0.77 38.64 21.58
C TRP A 18 -0.41 38.66 20.59
N LEU A 19 -0.11 39.18 19.39
CA LEU A 19 -0.65 38.65 18.14
C LEU A 19 -0.52 37.13 18.18
N ALA A 20 -1.65 36.43 18.20
CA ALA A 20 -1.71 35.00 17.93
C ALA A 20 -1.24 34.77 16.49
N VAL A 21 0.05 34.49 16.32
CA VAL A 21 0.53 33.82 15.11
C VAL A 21 0.04 32.39 15.23
N GLY A 22 -1.20 32.16 14.78
CA GLY A 22 -1.69 30.85 14.45
C GLY A 22 -0.88 30.34 13.27
N ALA A 23 0.33 29.82 13.54
CA ALA A 23 1.02 28.99 12.59
C ALA A 23 0.15 27.74 12.43
N ALA A 24 -0.65 27.73 11.35
CA ALA A 24 -1.25 26.51 10.86
C ALA A 24 -0.09 25.55 10.61
N ALA A 25 0.14 24.65 11.57
CA ALA A 25 0.92 23.46 11.33
C ALA A 25 0.10 22.65 10.31
N LEU A 26 0.34 22.94 9.03
CA LEU A 26 0.08 22.00 7.96
C LEU A 26 0.82 20.74 8.38
N LEU A 27 0.08 19.81 8.95
CA LEU A 27 0.53 18.45 9.14
C LEU A 27 0.84 17.94 7.74
N PHE A 28 2.09 18.11 7.32
CA PHE A 28 2.67 17.33 6.25
C PHE A 28 2.69 15.90 6.79
N VAL A 29 1.56 15.21 6.63
CA VAL A 29 1.55 13.76 6.70
C VAL A 29 2.49 13.34 5.59
N PRO A 30 3.66 12.76 5.89
CA PRO A 30 4.58 12.34 4.85
C PRO A 30 3.83 11.42 3.88
N ALA A 31 4.02 11.62 2.58
CA ALA A 31 3.34 10.86 1.52
C ALA A 31 3.62 9.35 1.55
N GLU A 32 4.48 8.91 2.46
CA GLU A 32 5.07 7.57 2.63
C GLU A 32 4.05 6.45 2.93
N LEU A 33 2.80 6.78 3.26
CA LEU A 33 1.72 5.79 3.50
C LEU A 33 0.51 5.94 2.56
N ARG A 34 0.56 6.86 1.60
CA ARG A 34 -0.50 6.98 0.58
C ARG A 34 -0.17 6.02 -0.55
N ALA A 35 -0.92 4.92 -0.55
CA ALA A 35 -0.79 3.93 -1.59
C ALA A 35 -2.14 3.79 -2.31
N GLU A 36 -2.09 3.66 -3.62
CA GLU A 36 -3.22 3.73 -4.53
C GLU A 36 -3.53 2.37 -5.12
N TRP A 37 -4.81 2.13 -5.36
CA TRP A 37 -5.26 0.95 -6.10
C TRP A 37 -4.91 1.11 -7.58
N ARG A 38 -4.26 0.10 -8.15
CA ARG A 38 -4.05 -0.04 -9.59
C ARG A 38 -4.72 -1.31 -10.06
N GLN A 39 -5.64 -1.20 -11.00
CA GLN A 39 -6.40 -2.32 -11.53
C GLN A 39 -6.27 -2.40 -13.05
N SER A 40 -6.28 -3.62 -13.57
CA SER A 40 -6.45 -3.95 -14.98
C SER A 40 -7.48 -5.08 -15.12
N ASP A 41 -7.68 -5.56 -16.34
CA ASP A 41 -8.57 -6.70 -16.61
C ASP A 41 -8.08 -8.02 -15.99
N SER A 42 -6.82 -8.09 -15.55
CA SER A 42 -6.21 -9.32 -15.02
C SER A 42 -5.39 -9.14 -13.74
N THR A 43 -5.32 -7.92 -13.20
CA THR A 43 -4.58 -7.62 -11.98
C THR A 43 -5.27 -6.59 -11.11
N ILE A 44 -5.03 -6.70 -9.80
CA ILE A 44 -5.28 -5.63 -8.83
C ILE A 44 -4.04 -5.50 -7.95
N GLY A 45 -3.57 -4.28 -7.71
CA GLY A 45 -2.38 -4.04 -6.93
C GLY A 45 -2.48 -2.78 -6.10
N TRP A 46 -1.59 -2.69 -5.13
CA TRP A 46 -1.45 -1.54 -4.24
C TRP A 46 -0.08 -0.91 -4.48
N VAL A 47 -0.06 0.37 -4.85
CA VAL A 47 1.14 1.08 -5.30
C VAL A 47 1.39 2.30 -4.41
N SER A 48 2.57 2.40 -3.78
CA SER A 48 2.97 3.53 -2.94
C SER A 48 4.13 4.27 -3.58
N GLY A 49 4.02 5.59 -3.79
CA GLY A 49 5.10 6.39 -4.36
C GLY A 49 5.63 5.86 -5.71
N GLY A 50 4.74 5.32 -6.55
CA GLY A 50 5.09 4.69 -7.82
C GLY A 50 5.66 3.26 -7.72
N LYS A 51 5.90 2.75 -6.52
CA LYS A 51 6.44 1.40 -6.27
C LYS A 51 5.33 0.42 -5.90
N VAL A 52 5.35 -0.77 -6.47
CA VAL A 52 4.36 -1.82 -6.16
C VAL A 52 4.62 -2.37 -4.77
N VAL A 53 3.62 -2.26 -3.87
CA VAL A 53 3.64 -2.92 -2.56
C VAL A 53 3.25 -4.39 -2.71
N TRP A 54 2.14 -4.64 -3.42
CA TRP A 54 1.78 -5.98 -3.86
C TRP A 54 0.90 -5.93 -5.09
N GLN A 55 0.83 -7.04 -5.83
CA GLN A 55 -0.09 -7.23 -6.94
C GLN A 55 -0.67 -8.64 -6.94
N PHE A 56 -1.99 -8.74 -6.93
CA PHE A 56 -2.72 -9.97 -7.19
C PHE A 56 -2.99 -10.10 -8.70
N SER A 57 -2.49 -11.17 -9.30
CA SER A 57 -2.69 -11.53 -10.71
C SER A 57 -3.73 -12.64 -10.79
N PHE A 58 -4.80 -12.41 -11.52
CA PHE A 58 -5.89 -13.36 -11.77
C PHE A 58 -6.09 -13.68 -13.26
N ASP A 59 -5.06 -13.44 -14.07
CA ASP A 59 -5.01 -13.81 -15.48
C ASP A 59 -5.31 -15.31 -15.69
N ILE A 60 -6.46 -15.59 -16.31
CA ILE A 60 -6.93 -16.95 -16.58
C ILE A 60 -5.99 -17.72 -17.52
N THR A 61 -5.21 -17.04 -18.35
CA THR A 61 -4.27 -17.68 -19.29
C THR A 61 -3.15 -18.40 -18.56
N LYS A 62 -2.75 -17.87 -17.39
CA LYS A 62 -1.76 -18.46 -16.49
C LYS A 62 -2.30 -19.67 -15.71
N GLY A 63 -3.62 -19.74 -15.53
CA GLY A 63 -4.29 -20.87 -14.85
C GLY A 63 -4.03 -20.98 -13.35
N LYS A 64 -3.42 -19.96 -12.75
CA LYS A 64 -3.18 -19.83 -11.31
C LYS A 64 -3.33 -18.36 -10.95
N ALA A 65 -4.09 -18.05 -9.90
CA ALA A 65 -4.20 -16.71 -9.33
C ALA A 65 -3.21 -16.56 -8.17
N PHE A 66 -2.39 -15.51 -8.16
CA PHE A 66 -1.23 -15.41 -7.27
C PHE A 66 -0.86 -13.97 -6.94
N PHE A 67 -0.10 -13.77 -5.87
CA PHE A 67 0.49 -12.48 -5.55
C PHE A 67 1.95 -12.41 -6.03
N HIS A 68 2.22 -11.48 -6.94
CA HIS A 68 3.57 -11.10 -7.34
C HIS A 68 3.58 -9.76 -8.11
N PRO A 69 4.53 -8.85 -7.81
CA PRO A 69 5.47 -8.92 -6.68
C PRO A 69 4.75 -8.67 -5.34
N ILE A 70 5.41 -9.01 -4.24
CA ILE A 70 5.11 -8.52 -2.89
C ILE A 70 6.40 -7.88 -2.41
N THR A 71 6.37 -6.65 -1.93
CA THR A 71 7.57 -5.90 -1.52
C THR A 71 7.38 -5.33 -0.12
N ALA A 72 8.49 -5.09 0.59
CA ALA A 72 8.50 -4.25 1.77
C ALA A 72 8.85 -2.81 1.34
N GLY A 73 7.90 -1.88 1.43
CA GLY A 73 8.12 -0.48 1.09
C GLY A 73 8.50 -0.22 -0.37
N GLY A 74 8.09 -1.09 -1.31
CA GLY A 74 8.44 -0.93 -2.72
C GLY A 74 9.87 -1.33 -3.10
N ALA A 75 10.60 -1.99 -2.19
CA ALA A 75 11.95 -2.51 -2.44
C ALA A 75 11.92 -3.80 -3.29
N ALA A 76 12.92 -4.67 -3.12
CA ALA A 76 12.97 -5.95 -3.80
C ALA A 76 11.73 -6.82 -3.50
N SER A 77 11.35 -7.66 -4.46
CA SER A 77 10.27 -8.63 -4.27
C SER A 77 10.68 -9.67 -3.23
N LEU A 78 9.79 -9.90 -2.27
CA LEU A 78 9.83 -10.97 -1.27
C LEU A 78 9.32 -12.31 -1.84
N THR A 79 8.92 -12.32 -3.11
CA THR A 79 8.44 -13.52 -3.81
C THR A 79 9.24 -13.78 -5.08
N ASN A 80 9.44 -15.04 -5.41
CA ASN A 80 10.09 -15.50 -6.64
C ASN A 80 9.06 -16.13 -7.58
N TYR A 81 8.94 -15.60 -8.79
CA TYR A 81 7.93 -16.02 -9.77
C TYR A 81 8.55 -16.93 -10.82
N ARG A 82 8.02 -18.15 -10.95
CA ARG A 82 8.41 -19.17 -11.95
C ARG A 82 9.94 -19.30 -12.11
N PRO A 83 10.68 -19.62 -11.03
CA PRO A 83 12.11 -19.87 -11.14
C PRO A 83 12.39 -20.98 -12.17
N ALA A 84 13.55 -20.90 -12.83
CA ALA A 84 13.87 -21.73 -13.99
C ALA A 84 13.86 -23.24 -13.70
N ASP A 85 14.27 -23.63 -12.50
CA ASP A 85 14.30 -25.01 -12.02
C ASP A 85 12.93 -25.52 -11.53
N HIS A 86 12.01 -24.61 -11.21
CA HIS A 86 10.68 -24.92 -10.68
C HIS A 86 9.61 -23.99 -11.30
N PRO A 87 9.33 -24.09 -12.61
CA PRO A 87 8.47 -23.15 -13.33
C PRO A 87 7.00 -23.15 -12.86
N TRP A 88 6.56 -24.17 -12.12
CA TRP A 88 5.23 -24.23 -11.51
C TRP A 88 5.09 -23.41 -10.21
N HIS A 89 6.17 -22.82 -9.68
CA HIS A 89 6.12 -21.99 -8.46
C HIS A 89 5.69 -20.56 -8.77
N TYR A 90 4.42 -20.26 -8.52
CA TYR A 90 3.80 -18.95 -8.78
C TYR A 90 3.87 -18.03 -7.56
N ALA A 91 5.08 -17.68 -7.11
CA ALA A 91 5.27 -16.73 -6.02
C ALA A 91 4.41 -17.10 -4.79
N LEU A 92 3.62 -16.17 -4.25
CA LEU A 92 2.60 -16.49 -3.25
C LEU A 92 1.33 -16.96 -3.96
N TRP A 93 1.22 -18.27 -4.08
CA TRP A 93 0.07 -19.01 -4.58
C TRP A 93 -0.14 -20.24 -3.70
N PHE A 94 -1.40 -20.65 -3.53
CA PHE A 94 -1.73 -21.82 -2.75
C PHE A 94 -2.76 -22.69 -3.49
N SER A 95 -2.55 -24.00 -3.43
CA SER A 95 -3.50 -25.01 -3.86
C SER A 95 -3.16 -26.35 -3.22
N TRP A 96 -4.15 -27.25 -3.15
CA TRP A 96 -3.89 -28.67 -2.92
C TRP A 96 -3.25 -29.28 -4.15
N LYS A 97 -2.24 -30.15 -3.98
CA LYS A 97 -1.56 -30.76 -5.13
C LYS A 97 -2.53 -31.55 -6.01
N TYR A 98 -3.38 -32.37 -5.42
CA TYR A 98 -4.41 -33.13 -6.13
C TYR A 98 -5.80 -32.83 -5.61
N ILE A 99 -6.73 -32.58 -6.53
CA ILE A 99 -8.17 -32.48 -6.26
C ILE A 99 -8.87 -33.40 -7.26
N ASN A 100 -9.56 -34.42 -6.76
CA ASN A 100 -10.25 -35.43 -7.59
C ASN A 100 -9.33 -36.06 -8.68
N GLY A 101 -8.08 -36.36 -8.32
CA GLY A 101 -7.09 -36.95 -9.24
C GLY A 101 -6.45 -35.95 -10.21
N VAL A 102 -6.88 -34.69 -10.24
CA VAL A 102 -6.31 -33.65 -11.10
C VAL A 102 -5.17 -32.94 -10.37
N ASN A 103 -3.99 -32.86 -11.00
CA ASN A 103 -2.84 -32.15 -10.46
C ASN A 103 -2.96 -30.64 -10.70
N TYR A 104 -3.02 -29.85 -9.63
CA TYR A 104 -3.03 -28.38 -9.68
C TYR A 104 -1.65 -27.78 -9.48
N TRP A 105 -0.67 -28.54 -8.97
CA TRP A 105 0.67 -28.04 -8.62
C TRP A 105 1.60 -28.04 -9.83
N GLU A 106 2.14 -29.21 -10.19
CA GLU A 106 3.11 -29.32 -11.28
C GLU A 106 2.49 -29.01 -12.65
N GLU A 107 3.31 -28.41 -13.52
CA GLU A 107 2.97 -28.19 -14.91
C GLU A 107 3.45 -29.36 -15.78
N ASP A 108 2.63 -29.75 -16.74
CA ASP A 108 3.05 -30.63 -17.82
C ASP A 108 4.17 -29.95 -18.62
N ARG A 109 5.26 -30.68 -18.88
CA ARG A 109 6.47 -30.12 -19.50
C ARG A 109 6.31 -29.76 -20.97
N GLN A 110 5.35 -30.37 -21.67
CA GLN A 110 5.12 -30.10 -23.09
C GLN A 110 4.27 -28.84 -23.26
N THR A 111 3.27 -28.66 -22.41
CA THR A 111 2.29 -27.58 -22.49
C THR A 111 2.60 -26.40 -21.57
N GLY A 112 3.47 -26.58 -20.57
CA GLY A 112 3.77 -25.59 -19.54
C GLY A 112 2.57 -25.27 -18.65
N ARG A 113 1.63 -26.22 -18.49
CA ARG A 113 0.35 -26.00 -17.80
C ARG A 113 0.04 -27.13 -16.84
N ALA A 114 -0.51 -26.80 -15.67
CA ALA A 114 -1.08 -27.78 -14.77
C ALA A 114 -2.41 -28.30 -15.32
N GLY A 115 -2.75 -29.56 -15.00
CA GLY A 115 -4.05 -30.13 -15.39
C GLY A 115 -5.21 -29.39 -14.71
N GLY A 116 -5.02 -29.02 -13.44
CA GLY A 116 -5.93 -28.17 -12.69
C GLY A 116 -5.63 -26.69 -12.92
N ARG A 117 -6.69 -25.90 -13.09
CA ARG A 117 -6.60 -24.44 -13.29
C ARG A 117 -7.47 -23.73 -12.27
N THR A 118 -6.96 -22.65 -11.70
CA THR A 118 -7.77 -21.72 -10.91
C THR A 118 -7.99 -20.44 -11.71
N GLY A 119 -9.19 -19.90 -11.55
CA GLY A 119 -9.55 -18.56 -12.00
C GLY A 119 -10.08 -17.78 -10.82
N TRP A 120 -10.16 -16.47 -10.98
CA TRP A 120 -10.84 -15.60 -10.03
C TRP A 120 -11.98 -14.90 -10.76
N ALA A 121 -13.10 -14.78 -10.07
CA ALA A 121 -14.20 -13.91 -10.45
C ALA A 121 -14.47 -12.98 -9.27
N PRO A 122 -14.90 -11.73 -9.51
CA PRO A 122 -15.32 -10.84 -8.44
C PRO A 122 -16.36 -11.52 -7.54
N PRO A 123 -16.22 -11.45 -6.20
CA PRO A 123 -17.23 -11.98 -5.31
C PRO A 123 -18.55 -11.26 -5.52
N ARG A 124 -19.66 -12.01 -5.45
CA ARG A 124 -20.99 -11.42 -5.35
C ARG A 124 -21.18 -11.02 -3.89
N ILE A 125 -21.38 -9.73 -3.65
CA ILE A 125 -21.68 -9.15 -2.33
C ILE A 125 -23.18 -8.89 -2.19
#